data_AF-A0A8X6GH40-F1
#
_entry.id   AF-A0A8X6GH40-F1
#
_cell.length_a   1.000
_cell.length_b   1.000
_cell.length_c   1.000
_cell.angle_alpha   90.00
_cell.angle_beta   90.00
_cell.angle_gamma   90.00
#
_symmetry.space_group_name_H-M   'P 1'
#
loop_
_entity.id
_entity.type
_entity.pdbx_description
1 polymer ?
#
loop_
_entity_poly.entity_id
_entity_poly.type
_entity_poly.pdbx_seq_one_letter_code
_entity_poly.pdbx_strand_id
1 'polypeptide(L)'
;MSRALHQQAPDIDVFFLNLNVRRSHLVSDSLNEIARKQSDLKKKLKVTFVGEPGLDMGGLTKEWFLLLIKQIFDPDYGEYPKFVLTKLV
;
A
#
# COMPACT_ATOMS: atom_id res chain seq x y z
N MET A 1 -3.70 -16.92 -43.46
CA MET A 1 -4.18 -15.57 -43.09
C MET A 1 -3.89 -15.35 -41.61
N SER A 2 -2.86 -14.54 -41.37
CA SER A 2 -2.50 -13.77 -40.14
C SER A 2 -3.08 -14.19 -38.78
N ARG A 3 -2.34 -15.05 -38.06
CA ARG A 3 -2.36 -15.08 -36.59
C ARG A 3 -1.43 -13.97 -36.11
N ALA A 4 -1.98 -12.80 -35.78
CA ALA A 4 -1.21 -11.76 -35.13
C ALA A 4 -0.74 -12.29 -33.77
N LEU A 5 0.57 -12.48 -33.61
CA LEU A 5 1.20 -12.66 -32.31
C LEU A 5 0.86 -11.42 -31.48
N HIS A 6 -0.11 -11.53 -30.59
CA HIS A 6 -0.21 -10.64 -29.44
C HIS A 6 1.09 -10.82 -28.67
N GLN A 7 2.06 -9.94 -28.89
CA GLN A 7 3.18 -9.80 -27.98
C GLN A 7 2.58 -9.29 -26.67
N GLN A 8 2.29 -10.22 -25.75
CA GLN A 8 1.92 -9.86 -24.38
C GLN A 8 3.09 -9.04 -23.84
N ALA A 9 2.84 -7.76 -23.53
CA ALA A 9 3.83 -6.91 -22.91
C ALA A 9 4.36 -7.63 -21.65
N PRO A 10 5.68 -7.62 -21.41
CA PRO A 10 6.24 -8.27 -20.24
C PRO A 10 5.60 -7.69 -18.97
N ASP A 11 5.24 -8.55 -18.04
CA ASP A 11 4.70 -8.12 -16.74
C ASP A 11 5.80 -7.40 -15.97
N ILE A 12 5.73 -6.07 -15.96
CA ILE A 12 6.71 -5.19 -15.30
C ILE A 12 6.56 -5.29 -13.77
N ASP A 13 5.40 -5.72 -13.25
CA ASP A 13 5.12 -5.71 -11.81
C ASP A 13 5.99 -6.71 -11.03
N VAL A 14 6.58 -7.70 -11.70
CA VAL A 14 7.52 -8.67 -11.09
C VAL A 14 8.75 -7.99 -10.45
N PHE A 15 9.15 -6.81 -10.93
CA PHE A 15 10.32 -6.07 -10.44
C PHE A 15 10.04 -5.17 -9.25
N PHE A 16 8.78 -5.09 -8.80
CA PHE A 16 8.34 -4.16 -7.76
C PHE A 16 7.76 -4.87 -6.54
N LEU A 17 7.84 -4.19 -5.40
CA LEU A 17 6.97 -4.45 -4.27
C LEU A 17 5.70 -3.61 -4.50
N ASN A 18 4.63 -4.27 -4.93
CA ASN A 18 3.36 -3.61 -5.20
C ASN A 18 2.48 -3.63 -3.95
N LEU A 19 2.14 -2.44 -3.45
CA LEU A 19 1.18 -2.26 -2.36
C LEU A 19 -0.12 -1.66 -2.89
N ASN A 20 -1.23 -2.37 -2.70
CA ASN A 20 -2.56 -1.88 -2.98
C ASN A 20 -3.24 -1.46 -1.67
N VAL A 21 -3.47 -0.16 -1.51
CA VAL A 21 -3.85 0.42 -0.22
C VAL A 21 -5.12 1.24 -0.37
N ARG A 22 -6.08 1.11 0.55
CA ARG A 22 -7.24 2.02 0.63
C ARG A 22 -6.88 3.19 1.52
N ARG A 23 -7.18 4.44 1.09
CA ARG A 23 -6.93 5.64 1.92
C ARG A 23 -7.59 5.57 3.30
N SER A 24 -8.78 4.96 3.38
CA SER A 24 -9.53 4.78 4.62
C SER A 24 -8.95 3.74 5.58
N HIS A 25 -8.05 2.89 5.10
CA HIS A 25 -7.42 1.80 5.86
C HIS A 25 -5.90 1.83 5.66
N LEU A 26 -5.31 3.03 5.62
CA LEU A 26 -3.94 3.24 5.21
C LEU A 26 -2.95 2.38 5.99
N VAL A 27 -2.99 2.44 7.33
CA VAL A 27 -2.05 1.71 8.21
C VAL A 27 -2.26 0.20 8.08
N SER A 28 -3.48 -0.28 8.30
CA SER A 28 -3.78 -1.71 8.33
C SER A 28 -3.52 -2.38 6.97
N ASP A 29 -3.94 -1.80 5.85
CA ASP A 29 -3.64 -2.35 4.51
C ASP A 29 -2.13 -2.36 4.24
N SER A 30 -1.41 -1.29 4.59
CA SER A 30 0.04 -1.19 4.38
C SER A 30 0.79 -2.27 5.14
N LEU A 31 0.51 -2.44 6.44
CA LEU A 31 1.16 -3.45 7.27
C LEU A 31 0.83 -4.86 6.79
N ASN A 32 -0.43 -5.11 6.42
CA ASN A 32 -0.86 -6.40 5.87
C ASN A 32 -0.15 -6.76 4.56
N GLU A 33 -0.04 -5.80 3.64
CA GLU A 33 0.62 -6.01 2.35
C GLU A 33 2.13 -6.27 2.52
N ILE A 34 2.79 -5.50 3.39
CA ILE A 34 4.22 -5.66 3.72
C ILE A 34 4.47 -7.03 4.37
N ALA A 35 3.62 -7.42 5.34
CA ALA A 35 3.75 -8.70 6.04
C ALA A 35 3.53 -9.91 5.12
N ARG A 36 2.67 -9.79 4.10
CA ARG A 36 2.41 -10.86 3.11
C ARG A 36 3.52 -10.97 2.06
N LYS A 37 4.21 -9.88 1.75
CA LYS A 37 5.20 -9.79 0.65
C LYS A 37 6.64 -9.71 1.13
N GLN A 38 6.98 -10.47 2.19
CA GLN A 38 8.31 -10.40 2.82
C GLN A 38 9.48 -10.73 1.87
N SER A 39 9.27 -11.59 0.89
CA SER A 39 10.28 -11.94 -0.13
C SER A 39 10.63 -10.77 -1.05
N ASP A 40 9.73 -9.79 -1.18
CA ASP A 40 9.82 -8.69 -2.15
C ASP A 40 10.30 -7.38 -1.51
N LEU A 41 10.60 -7.35 -0.20
CA LEU A 41 10.91 -6.11 0.54
C LEU A 41 12.12 -5.33 0.01
N LYS A 42 13.01 -5.99 -0.76
CA LYS A 42 14.18 -5.35 -1.39
C LYS A 42 13.89 -4.78 -2.78
N LYS A 43 12.72 -5.06 -3.36
CA LYS A 43 12.30 -4.55 -4.67
C LYS A 43 11.93 -3.08 -4.56
N LYS A 44 11.87 -2.41 -5.72
CA LYS A 44 11.41 -1.02 -5.77
C LYS A 44 9.94 -0.96 -5.35
N LEU A 45 9.63 -0.06 -4.41
CA LEU A 45 8.27 0.14 -3.95
C LEU A 45 7.42 0.81 -5.03
N LYS A 46 6.21 0.30 -5.24
CA LYS A 46 5.16 0.91 -6.04
C LYS A 46 3.85 0.85 -5.25
N VAL A 47 3.27 2.01 -5.00
CA VAL A 47 2.00 2.12 -4.27
C VAL A 47 0.88 2.50 -5.23
N THR A 48 -0.25 1.83 -5.10
CA THR A 48 -1.50 2.16 -5.79
C THR A 48 -2.59 2.35 -4.75
N PHE A 49 -3.26 3.50 -4.79
CA PHE A 49 -4.47 3.69 -4.02
C PHE A 49 -5.65 3.08 -4.76
N VAL A 50 -6.44 2.26 -4.05
CA VAL A 50 -7.58 1.56 -4.65
C VAL A 50 -8.59 2.57 -5.20
N GLY A 51 -8.89 2.45 -6.49
CA GLY A 51 -9.83 3.35 -7.19
C GLY A 51 -9.20 4.65 -7.71
N GLU A 52 -7.90 4.85 -7.55
CA GLU A 52 -7.19 6.03 -8.06
C GLU A 52 -6.35 5.69 -9.29
N PRO A 53 -6.35 6.57 -10.32
CA PRO A 53 -5.50 6.40 -11.48
C PRO A 53 -4.03 6.56 -11.09
N GLY A 54 -3.22 5.52 -11.30
CA GLY A 54 -1.79 5.49 -11.02
C GLY A 54 -0.93 6.30 -11.99
N LEU A 55 -1.34 7.53 -12.31
CA LEU A 55 -0.70 8.39 -13.32
C LEU A 55 0.71 8.83 -12.91
N ASP A 56 0.94 9.06 -11.61
CA ASP A 56 2.25 9.41 -11.05
C ASP A 56 2.65 8.44 -9.93
N MET A 57 3.31 7.34 -10.30
CA MET A 57 3.82 6.35 -9.34
C MET A 57 4.76 6.96 -8.28
N GLY A 58 5.55 7.97 -8.67
CA GLY A 58 6.52 8.60 -7.77
C GLY A 58 5.84 9.47 -6.72
N GLY A 59 4.86 10.27 -7.14
CA GLY A 59 4.01 11.08 -6.28
C GLY A 59 3.25 10.23 -5.26
N LEU A 60 2.55 9.19 -5.73
CA LEU A 60 1.74 8.32 -4.86
C LEU A 60 2.59 7.59 -3.81
N THR A 61 3.78 7.12 -4.19
CA THR A 61 4.68 6.44 -3.24
C THR A 61 5.20 7.38 -2.15
N LYS A 62 5.56 8.62 -2.52
CA LYS A 62 5.98 9.65 -1.55
C LYS A 62 4.85 10.04 -0.61
N GLU A 63 3.65 10.24 -1.17
CA GLU A 63 2.46 10.56 -0.40
C GLU A 63 2.14 9.45 0.61
N TRP A 64 2.09 8.20 0.15
CA TRP A 64 1.86 7.03 1.01
C TRP A 64 2.84 6.96 2.18
N PHE A 65 4.15 7.14 1.92
CA PHE A 65 5.17 7.06 2.96
C PHE A 65 4.96 8.16 4.00
N LEU A 66 4.69 9.39 3.56
CA LEU A 66 4.45 10.52 4.46
C LEU A 66 3.21 10.31 5.31
N LEU A 67 2.11 9.85 4.72
CA LEU A 67 0.86 9.58 5.43
C LEU A 67 1.01 8.44 6.43
N LEU A 68 1.70 7.35 6.03
CA LEU A 68 1.91 6.18 6.88
C LEU A 68 2.74 6.54 8.12
N ILE A 69 3.86 7.25 7.94
CA ILE A 69 4.70 7.68 9.05
C ILE A 69 3.93 8.63 9.96
N LYS A 70 3.19 9.60 9.40
CA LYS A 70 2.35 10.49 10.21
C LYS A 70 1.36 9.69 11.06
N GLN A 71 0.63 8.75 10.48
CA GLN A 71 -0.37 7.97 11.20
C GLN A 71 0.23 6.99 12.22
N ILE A 72 1.37 6.36 11.93
CA ILE A 72 2.00 5.43 12.88
C ILE A 72 2.58 6.17 14.10
N PHE A 73 3.13 7.36 13.88
CA PHE A 73 3.78 8.15 14.94
C PHE A 73 2.88 9.22 15.56
N ASP A 74 1.64 9.37 15.09
CA ASP A 74 0.65 10.22 15.73
C ASP A 74 0.14 9.54 17.01
N PRO A 75 0.33 10.15 18.19
CA PRO A 75 -0.08 9.58 19.46
C PRO A 75 -1.60 9.34 19.58
N ASP A 76 -2.41 10.05 18.78
CA ASP A 76 -3.86 9.86 18.71
C ASP A 76 -4.28 8.79 17.69
N TYR A 77 -3.40 8.45 16.75
CA TYR A 77 -3.65 7.49 15.67
C TYR A 77 -2.98 6.12 15.91
N GLY A 78 -2.28 5.95 17.03
CA GLY A 78 -1.93 4.63 17.53
C GLY A 78 -3.19 3.79 17.66
N GLU A 79 -3.43 2.90 16.70
CA GLU A 79 -4.46 1.85 16.73
C GLU A 79 -4.13 0.82 17.83
N TYR A 80 -3.96 1.26 19.06
CA TYR A 80 -4.49 0.51 20.18
C TYR A 80 -5.94 0.94 20.29
N PRO A 81 -6.92 0.04 20.20
CA PRO A 81 -8.28 0.43 20.51
C PRO A 81 -8.22 1.11 21.87
N LYS A 82 -8.71 2.36 21.95
CA LYS A 82 -9.08 2.99 23.20
C LYS A 82 -10.13 2.06 23.79
N PHE A 83 -9.69 1.00 24.47
CA PHE A 83 -10.54 0.10 25.21
C PHE A 83 -11.37 1.02 26.08
N VAL A 84 -12.67 0.92 25.88
CA VAL A 84 -13.70 1.72 26.49
C VAL A 84 -13.53 1.60 28.00
N LEU A 85 -12.70 2.45 28.61
CA LEU A 85 -12.59 2.63 30.06
C LEU A 85 -13.82 3.36 30.62
N THR A 86 -14.91 3.46 29.85
CA THR A 86 -16.23 3.91 30.30
C THR A 86 -17.18 2.76 30.64
N LYS A 87 -16.68 1.52 30.75
CA LYS A 87 -17.40 0.41 31.41
C LYS A 87 -16.51 -0.30 32.42
N LEU A 88 -16.23 0.33 33.56
CA LEU A 88 -16.00 -0.27 34.89
C LEU A 88 -15.41 0.79 35.82
N VAL A 89 -16.24 1.74 36.24
CA VAL A 89 -16.37 2.24 37.62
C VAL A 89 -17.66 3.05 37.72
#